data_AF-A0AAD5U9Y1-F1
#
_entry.id   AF-A0AAD5U9Y1-F1
#
_cell.length_a   1.000
_cell.length_b   1.000
_cell.length_c   1.000
_cell.angle_alpha   90.00
_cell.angle_beta   90.00
_cell.angle_gamma   90.00
#
_symmetry.space_group_name_H-M   'P 1'
#
loop_
_entity.id
_entity.type
_entity.pdbx_description
1 polymer ?
#
loop_
_entity_poly.entity_id
_entity_poly.type
_entity_poly.pdbx_seq_one_letter_code
_entity_poly.pdbx_strand_id
1 'polypeptide(L)'
;MIKARLDRLGGIKRRSPIKINKLFVILLALATVLILSQFYTSIFESYSDVGSKQNEFNSLEGEFGEEIENGVKSKDSRSLCEKSKLLCRVIELKNAAIKNKNFIKNSKNIPRFIHQTWKSADAVEIQDSKKSFIRLNPGYEYILWTDNDVNVFLEHYHPKIFDLDLIIILKADFFRYAILNEF
;
A
#
# COMPACT_ATOMS: atom_id res chain seq x y z
N MET A 1 -3.93 -13.05 54.89
CA MET A 1 -5.28 -13.56 54.57
C MET A 1 -5.50 -13.88 53.07
N ILE A 2 -4.46 -13.88 52.22
CA ILE A 2 -4.60 -14.14 50.76
C ILE A 2 -4.17 -15.57 50.37
N LYS A 3 -3.31 -16.21 51.17
CA LYS A 3 -2.77 -17.56 50.88
C LYS A 3 -3.81 -18.69 50.97
N ALA A 4 -4.87 -18.53 51.77
CA ALA A 4 -5.92 -19.54 51.97
C ALA A 4 -7.03 -19.54 50.89
N ARG A 5 -6.95 -18.65 49.89
CA ARG A 5 -7.96 -18.54 48.82
C ARG A 5 -7.53 -19.23 47.52
N LEU A 6 -6.24 -19.57 47.38
CA LEU A 6 -5.71 -20.26 46.19
C LEU A 6 -5.87 -21.78 46.26
N ASP A 7 -5.94 -22.38 47.45
CA ASP A 7 -6.07 -23.84 47.61
C ASP A 7 -7.50 -24.37 47.34
N ARG A 8 -8.47 -23.48 47.07
CA ARG A 8 -9.87 -23.83 46.76
C ARG A 8 -10.17 -23.93 45.26
N LEU A 9 -9.21 -23.58 44.41
CA LEU A 9 -9.30 -23.81 42.97
C LEU A 9 -8.60 -25.13 42.67
N GLY A 10 -9.41 -26.20 42.57
CA GLY A 10 -8.95 -27.55 42.30
C GLY A 10 -7.85 -27.59 41.24
N GLY A 11 -6.78 -28.33 41.57
CA GLY A 11 -5.55 -28.38 40.80
C GLY A 11 -5.81 -28.52 39.30
N ILE A 12 -5.31 -27.54 38.54
CA ILE A 12 -5.24 -27.61 37.08
C ILE A 12 -4.33 -28.80 36.76
N LYS A 13 -4.94 -29.95 36.45
CA LYS A 13 -4.25 -31.10 35.86
C LYS A 13 -3.53 -30.59 34.62
N ARG A 14 -2.20 -30.55 34.67
CA ARG A 14 -1.36 -30.30 33.49
C ARG A 14 -1.73 -31.35 32.45
N ARG A 15 -2.41 -30.93 31.38
CA ARG A 15 -2.66 -31.80 30.23
C ARG A 15 -1.31 -32.24 29.69
N SER A 16 -1.15 -33.54 29.47
CA SER A 16 0.07 -34.12 28.89
C SER A 16 0.36 -33.46 27.52
N PRO A 17 1.64 -33.31 27.15
CA PRO A 17 2.00 -32.75 25.86
C PRO A 17 1.39 -33.62 24.77
N ILE A 18 0.59 -32.99 23.90
CA ILE A 18 0.06 -33.62 22.69
C ILE A 18 1.28 -34.07 21.88
N LYS A 19 1.43 -35.38 21.68
CA LYS A 19 2.49 -35.95 20.84
C LYS A 19 2.15 -35.64 19.38
N ILE A 20 2.49 -34.42 18.94
CA ILE A 20 2.35 -34.03 17.54
C ILE A 20 3.39 -34.83 16.76
N ASN A 21 2.92 -35.65 15.82
CA ASN A 21 3.80 -36.45 14.97
C ASN A 21 4.68 -35.49 14.15
N LYS A 22 6.00 -35.67 14.20
CA LYS A 22 6.96 -34.85 13.42
C LYS A 22 6.61 -34.86 11.93
N LEU A 23 6.06 -35.97 11.44
CA LEU A 23 5.58 -36.10 10.05
C LEU A 23 4.43 -35.13 9.75
N PHE A 24 3.55 -34.86 10.71
CA PHE A 24 2.44 -33.92 10.56
C PHE A 24 2.91 -32.47 10.51
N VAL A 25 3.91 -32.10 11.31
CA VAL A 25 4.50 -30.75 11.27
C VAL A 25 5.21 -30.50 9.94
N ILE A 26 5.93 -31.50 9.42
CA ILE A 26 6.60 -31.42 8.12
C ILE A 26 5.57 -31.32 6.99
N LEU A 27 4.50 -32.13 7.02
CA LEU A 27 3.42 -32.05 6.04
C LEU A 27 2.71 -30.68 6.05
N LEU A 28 2.49 -30.10 7.23
CA LEU A 28 1.90 -28.77 7.35
C LEU A 28 2.83 -27.69 6.77
N ALA A 29 4.14 -27.76 7.06
CA ALA A 29 5.12 -26.83 6.51
C ALA A 29 5.21 -26.94 4.97
N LEU A 30 5.26 -28.17 4.44
CA LEU A 30 5.28 -28.40 2.99
C LEU A 30 3.99 -27.90 2.32
N ALA A 31 2.82 -28.12 2.94
CA ALA A 31 1.56 -27.59 2.44
C ALA A 31 1.56 -26.05 2.42
N THR A 32 2.09 -25.38 3.46
CA THR A 32 2.19 -23.92 3.45
C THR A 32 3.14 -23.39 2.37
N VAL A 33 4.27 -24.06 2.11
CA VAL A 33 5.19 -23.69 1.02
C VAL A 33 4.53 -23.86 -0.34
N LEU A 34 3.77 -24.93 -0.55
CA LEU A 34 3.03 -25.16 -1.81
C LEU A 34 1.94 -24.11 -2.03
N ILE A 35 1.17 -23.79 -0.98
CA ILE A 35 0.10 -22.77 -1.05
C ILE A 35 0.71 -21.39 -1.34
N LEU A 36 1.80 -21.02 -0.65
CA LEU A 36 2.49 -19.75 -0.89
C LEU A 36 3.09 -19.70 -2.30
N SER A 37 3.66 -20.81 -2.80
CA SER A 37 4.19 -20.87 -4.17
C SER A 37 3.09 -20.66 -5.21
N GLN A 38 1.93 -21.29 -5.06
CA GLN A 38 0.80 -21.11 -6.00
C GLN A 38 0.25 -19.69 -5.96
N PHE A 39 0.19 -19.08 -4.77
CA PHE A 39 -0.24 -17.69 -4.60
C PHE A 39 0.76 -16.70 -5.25
N TYR A 40 2.07 -16.97 -5.11
CA TYR A 40 3.12 -16.17 -5.73
C TYR A 40 3.10 -16.24 -7.26
N THR A 41 2.86 -17.42 -7.85
CA THR A 41 2.77 -17.55 -9.32
C THR A 41 1.59 -16.77 -9.90
N SER A 42 0.43 -16.80 -9.24
CA SER A 42 -0.76 -16.03 -9.66
C SER A 42 -0.53 -14.51 -9.60
N ILE A 43 0.11 -14.03 -8.53
CA ILE A 43 0.50 -12.62 -8.41
C ILE A 43 1.55 -12.23 -9.48
N PHE A 44 2.51 -13.11 -9.76
CA PHE A 44 3.59 -12.84 -10.73
C PHE A 44 3.11 -12.82 -12.19
N GLU A 45 2.18 -13.70 -12.57
CA GLU A 45 1.53 -13.67 -13.89
C GLU A 45 0.69 -12.38 -14.07
N SER A 46 0.02 -11.92 -13.01
CA SER A 46 -0.66 -10.62 -13.05
C SER A 46 0.31 -9.44 -13.18
N TYR A 47 1.59 -9.59 -12.83
CA TYR A 47 2.59 -8.51 -12.84
C TYR A 47 3.37 -8.44 -14.15
N SER A 48 3.57 -9.58 -14.81
CA SER A 48 4.32 -9.67 -16.09
C SER A 48 3.55 -9.15 -17.30
N ASP A 49 2.22 -9.03 -17.19
CA ASP A 49 1.35 -8.46 -18.24
C ASP A 49 1.29 -6.90 -18.22
N VAL A 50 1.69 -6.28 -17.11
CA VAL A 50 1.66 -4.80 -16.94
C VAL A 50 2.81 -4.11 -17.70
N GLY A 51 3.83 -4.86 -18.11
CA GLY A 51 5.00 -4.32 -18.83
C GLY A 51 4.77 -3.95 -20.31
N SER A 52 3.59 -4.19 -20.89
CA SER A 52 3.38 -4.04 -22.34
C SER A 52 2.41 -2.92 -22.77
N LYS A 53 1.76 -2.20 -21.84
CA LYS A 53 0.73 -1.19 -22.18
C LYS A 53 1.14 0.26 -21.91
N GLN A 54 2.34 0.65 -22.34
CA GLN A 54 2.75 2.05 -22.37
C GLN A 54 2.03 2.87 -23.48
N ASN A 55 1.31 2.23 -24.40
CA ASN A 55 0.76 2.87 -25.61
C ASN A 55 -0.77 3.07 -25.64
N GLU A 56 -1.49 2.77 -24.56
CA GLU A 56 -2.96 2.97 -24.50
C GLU A 56 -3.37 4.19 -23.64
N PHE A 57 -2.39 4.91 -23.08
CA PHE A 57 -2.60 5.95 -22.06
C PHE A 57 -2.95 7.35 -22.61
N ASN A 58 -2.81 7.59 -23.92
CA ASN A 58 -3.15 8.89 -24.52
C ASN A 58 -4.63 9.02 -24.92
N SER A 59 -5.45 7.99 -24.69
CA SER A 59 -6.87 7.99 -25.09
C SER A 59 -7.86 8.17 -23.92
N LEU A 60 -7.40 8.05 -22.67
CA LEU A 60 -8.25 8.13 -21.47
C LEU A 60 -8.34 9.55 -20.86
N GLU A 61 -7.52 10.49 -21.33
CA GLU A 61 -7.69 11.92 -21.01
C GLU A 61 -8.99 12.50 -21.61
N GLY A 62 -9.62 11.81 -22.56
CA GLY A 62 -10.89 12.21 -23.17
C GLY A 62 -12.15 11.74 -22.43
N GLU A 63 -12.13 10.58 -21.77
CA GLU A 63 -13.34 9.99 -21.18
C GLU A 63 -13.69 10.54 -19.79
N PHE A 64 -12.73 11.11 -19.07
CA PHE A 64 -12.99 11.74 -17.77
C PHE A 64 -13.74 13.09 -17.87
N GLY A 65 -13.82 13.68 -19.07
CA GLY A 65 -14.56 14.93 -19.29
C GLY A 65 -16.08 14.74 -19.32
N GLU A 66 -16.57 13.54 -19.67
CA GLU A 66 -17.99 13.34 -20.01
C GLU A 66 -18.84 12.77 -18.85
N GLU A 67 -18.22 12.10 -17.87
CA GLU A 67 -18.93 11.60 -16.68
C GLU A 67 -19.26 12.69 -15.65
N ILE A 68 -18.60 13.87 -15.72
CA ILE A 68 -18.84 14.97 -14.77
C ILE A 68 -20.17 15.69 -15.04
N GLU A 69 -20.70 15.69 -16.27
CA GLU A 69 -21.96 16.37 -16.58
C GLU A 69 -23.22 15.56 -16.22
N ASN A 70 -23.14 14.23 -16.12
CA ASN A 70 -24.33 13.39 -15.93
C ASN A 70 -24.55 12.85 -14.50
N GLY A 71 -23.62 13.10 -13.57
CA GLY A 71 -23.66 12.57 -12.19
C GLY A 71 -24.28 13.47 -11.11
N VAL A 72 -24.94 14.57 -11.47
CA VAL A 72 -25.46 15.53 -10.48
C VAL A 72 -26.83 15.07 -9.95
N LYS A 73 -26.84 14.21 -8.92
CA LYS A 73 -27.91 14.12 -7.88
C LYS A 73 -27.65 12.98 -6.86
N SER A 74 -26.71 13.17 -5.92
CA SER A 74 -26.82 12.57 -4.56
C SER A 74 -25.72 13.13 -3.64
N LYS A 75 -25.77 12.79 -2.34
CA LYS A 75 -24.76 13.13 -1.29
C LYS A 75 -23.32 12.71 -1.63
N ASP A 76 -23.13 12.00 -2.73
CA ASP A 76 -21.88 11.45 -3.25
C ASP A 76 -21.02 12.49 -4.01
N SER A 77 -21.56 13.67 -4.33
CA SER A 77 -20.81 14.71 -5.07
C SER A 77 -19.58 15.22 -4.33
N ARG A 78 -19.60 15.24 -3.00
CA ARG A 78 -18.46 15.70 -2.18
C ARG A 78 -17.36 14.64 -2.10
N SER A 79 -17.70 13.36 -1.96
CA SER A 79 -16.74 12.25 -1.99
C SER A 79 -16.06 12.13 -3.36
N LEU A 80 -16.84 12.27 -4.43
CA LEU A 80 -16.32 12.30 -5.81
C LEU A 80 -15.38 13.50 -6.04
N CYS A 81 -15.75 14.69 -5.55
CA CYS A 81 -14.90 15.87 -5.63
C CYS A 81 -13.56 15.69 -4.90
N GLU A 82 -13.57 15.11 -3.69
CA GLU A 82 -12.34 14.84 -2.95
C GLU A 82 -11.47 13.76 -3.62
N LYS A 83 -12.08 12.68 -4.11
CA LYS A 83 -11.37 11.65 -4.88
C LYS A 83 -10.71 12.23 -6.14
N SER A 84 -11.42 13.08 -6.88
CA SER A 84 -10.91 13.78 -8.06
C SER A 84 -9.69 14.65 -7.73
N LYS A 85 -9.75 15.44 -6.64
CA LYS A 85 -8.60 16.24 -6.19
C LYS A 85 -7.38 15.40 -5.86
N LEU A 86 -7.58 14.27 -5.18
CA LEU A 86 -6.48 13.36 -4.84
C LEU A 86 -5.89 12.71 -6.08
N LEU A 87 -6.71 12.30 -7.03
CA LEU A 87 -6.23 11.75 -8.29
C LEU A 87 -5.39 12.78 -9.05
N CYS A 88 -5.86 14.03 -9.16
CA CYS A 88 -5.09 15.12 -9.78
C CYS A 88 -3.73 15.30 -9.10
N ARG A 89 -3.70 15.34 -7.76
CA ARG A 89 -2.46 15.43 -6.98
C ARG A 89 -1.52 14.25 -7.29
N VAL A 90 -2.04 13.03 -7.34
CA VAL A 90 -1.25 11.82 -7.65
C VAL A 90 -0.64 11.89 -9.06
N ILE A 91 -1.41 12.36 -10.03
CA ILE A 91 -0.95 12.55 -11.42
C ILE A 91 0.13 13.64 -11.49
N GLU A 92 -0.06 14.78 -10.84
CA GLU A 92 0.92 15.86 -10.76
C GLU A 92 2.26 15.38 -10.18
N LEU A 93 2.20 14.61 -9.08
CA LEU A 93 3.39 14.02 -8.47
C LEU A 93 4.09 13.06 -9.43
N LYS A 94 3.35 12.19 -10.14
CA LYS A 94 3.94 11.29 -11.13
C LYS A 94 4.60 12.06 -12.28
N ASN A 95 3.97 13.13 -12.77
CA ASN A 95 4.54 13.96 -13.82
C ASN A 95 5.82 14.67 -13.38
N ALA A 96 5.86 15.20 -12.15
CA ALA A 96 7.06 15.76 -11.56
C ALA A 96 8.18 14.70 -11.43
N ALA A 97 7.82 13.48 -11.05
CA ALA A 97 8.75 12.37 -10.94
C ALA A 97 9.30 11.92 -12.29
N ILE A 98 8.46 11.79 -13.33
CA ILE A 98 8.90 11.46 -14.70
C ILE A 98 9.88 12.50 -15.22
N LYS A 99 9.60 13.79 -15.00
CA LYS A 99 10.52 14.88 -15.36
C LYS A 99 11.87 14.72 -14.67
N ASN A 100 11.88 14.38 -13.38
CA ASN A 100 13.10 14.12 -12.63
C ASN A 100 13.79 12.81 -13.08
N LYS A 101 13.03 11.74 -13.34
CA LYS A 101 13.53 10.45 -13.85
C LYS A 101 14.24 10.60 -15.18
N ASN A 102 13.76 11.45 -16.09
CA ASN A 102 14.46 11.77 -17.33
C ASN A 102 15.79 12.52 -17.08
N PHE A 103 15.83 13.39 -16.07
CA PHE A 103 17.05 14.07 -15.64
C PHE A 103 18.05 13.09 -14.98
N ILE A 104 17.56 12.15 -14.19
CA ILE A 104 18.32 11.10 -13.50
C ILE A 104 18.69 9.94 -14.44
N LYS A 105 17.95 9.65 -15.51
CA LYS A 105 18.36 8.63 -16.48
C LYS A 105 19.73 8.97 -17.11
N ASN A 106 20.05 10.26 -17.15
CA ASN A 106 21.33 10.78 -17.61
C ASN A 106 22.37 10.94 -16.49
N SER A 107 22.01 10.72 -15.22
CA SER A 107 22.91 10.81 -14.06
C SER A 107 22.57 9.73 -13.03
N LYS A 108 23.48 8.80 -12.68
CA LYS A 108 23.24 7.65 -11.76
C LYS A 108 22.92 8.03 -10.28
N ASN A 109 22.21 9.14 -10.06
CA ASN A 109 21.86 9.71 -8.78
C ASN A 109 20.50 9.17 -8.31
N ILE A 110 20.28 9.17 -7.00
CA ILE A 110 18.97 8.85 -6.43
C ILE A 110 18.08 10.09 -6.56
N PRO A 111 16.82 9.96 -7.00
CA PRO A 111 15.88 11.07 -7.03
C PRO A 111 15.73 11.70 -5.64
N ARG A 112 15.64 13.03 -5.58
CA ARG A 112 15.55 13.77 -4.31
C ARG A 112 14.12 13.85 -3.78
N PHE A 113 13.43 12.70 -3.72
CA PHE A 113 12.10 12.59 -3.15
C PHE A 113 12.13 11.70 -1.90
N ILE A 114 11.42 12.13 -0.87
CA ILE A 114 11.19 11.35 0.35
C ILE A 114 9.71 11.02 0.40
N HIS A 115 9.39 9.74 0.20
CA HIS A 115 8.03 9.23 0.31
C HIS A 115 7.82 8.67 1.72
N GLN A 116 6.84 9.21 2.44
CA GLN A 116 6.43 8.69 3.75
C GLN A 116 4.96 8.33 3.71
N THR A 117 4.60 7.19 4.30
CA THR A 117 3.21 6.74 4.46
C THR A 117 2.74 6.95 5.89
N TRP A 118 1.52 7.42 6.08
CA TRP A 118 0.85 7.48 7.39
C TRP A 118 -0.66 7.40 7.23
N LYS A 119 -1.42 7.12 8.30
CA LYS A 119 -2.87 6.94 8.20
C LYS A 119 -3.61 8.20 7.73
N SER A 120 -3.32 9.35 8.35
CA SER A 120 -3.95 10.65 8.09
C SER A 120 -2.94 11.79 8.23
N ALA A 121 -3.13 12.88 7.50
CA ALA A 121 -2.25 14.03 7.55
C ALA A 121 -2.31 14.80 8.89
N ASP A 122 -3.41 14.69 9.65
CA ASP A 122 -3.67 15.60 10.77
C ASP A 122 -3.06 15.16 12.11
N ALA A 123 -2.44 13.97 12.17
CA ALA A 123 -1.84 13.48 13.41
C ALA A 123 -0.58 14.29 13.80
N VAL A 124 -0.44 14.64 15.08
CA VAL A 124 0.68 15.46 15.56
C VAL A 124 2.02 14.74 15.32
N GLU A 125 2.04 13.43 15.54
CA GLU A 125 3.23 12.59 15.38
C GLU A 125 3.77 12.63 13.94
N ILE A 126 2.89 12.63 12.94
CA ILE A 126 3.32 12.71 11.54
C ILE A 126 3.82 14.10 11.18
N GLN A 127 3.26 15.15 11.78
CA GLN A 127 3.72 16.52 11.55
C GLN A 127 5.13 16.74 12.10
N ASP A 128 5.42 16.21 13.28
CA ASP A 128 6.76 16.32 13.86
C ASP A 128 7.78 15.45 13.12
N SER A 129 7.37 14.25 12.69
CA SER A 129 8.17 13.41 11.79
C SER A 129 8.49 14.13 10.49
N LYS A 130 7.48 14.67 9.80
CA LYS A 130 7.61 15.46 8.56
C LYS A 130 8.61 16.61 8.74
N LYS A 131 8.46 17.43 9.78
CA LYS A 131 9.36 18.56 10.07
C LYS A 131 10.80 18.08 10.23
N SER A 132 11.01 16.95 10.91
CA SER A 132 12.34 16.38 11.10
C SER A 132 12.98 15.96 9.77
N PHE A 133 12.25 15.24 8.92
CA PHE A 133 12.75 14.80 7.61
C PHE A 133 13.09 15.98 6.70
N ILE A 134 12.21 16.98 6.62
CA ILE A 134 12.45 18.19 5.82
C ILE A 134 13.70 18.93 6.31
N ARG A 135 13.83 19.13 7.62
CA ARG A 135 14.97 19.85 8.22
C ARG A 135 16.30 19.14 7.97
N LEU A 136 16.32 17.81 8.02
CA LEU A 136 17.55 17.01 7.90
C LEU A 136 17.96 16.72 6.45
N ASN A 137 17.08 16.93 5.47
CA ASN A 137 17.34 16.62 4.06
C ASN A 137 17.08 17.84 3.17
N PRO A 138 17.89 18.91 3.30
CA PRO A 138 17.72 20.10 2.48
C PRO A 138 17.85 19.78 0.99
N GLY A 139 16.93 20.31 0.19
CA GLY A 139 16.87 20.07 -1.25
C GLY A 139 16.24 18.74 -1.66
N TYR A 140 15.70 17.97 -0.71
CA TYR A 140 14.76 16.89 -1.00
C TYR A 140 13.32 17.40 -0.91
N GLU A 141 12.48 16.91 -1.82
CA GLU A 141 11.05 17.13 -1.78
C GLU A 141 10.38 16.03 -0.94
N TYR A 142 9.56 16.42 0.02
CA TYR A 142 8.90 15.51 0.94
C TYR A 142 7.43 15.30 0.52
N ILE A 143 7.03 14.03 0.41
CA ILE A 143 5.68 13.64 0.03
C ILE A 143 5.09 12.72 1.11
N LEU A 144 3.98 13.16 1.72
CA LEU A 144 3.17 12.32 2.60
C LEU A 144 2.05 11.66 1.82
N TRP A 145 1.94 10.34 1.99
CA TRP A 145 0.91 9.47 1.45
C TRP A 145 0.00 9.00 2.59
N THR A 146 -1.22 9.49 2.60
CA THR A 146 -2.28 9.03 3.51
C THR A 146 -2.88 7.70 3.06
N ASP A 147 -3.63 7.01 3.92
CA ASP A 147 -4.36 5.80 3.52
C ASP A 147 -5.28 6.07 2.30
N ASN A 148 -5.85 7.27 2.22
CA ASN A 148 -6.69 7.68 1.10
C ASN A 148 -5.87 7.92 -0.18
N ASP A 149 -4.71 8.58 -0.06
CA ASP A 149 -3.79 8.75 -1.19
C ASP A 149 -3.33 7.38 -1.74
N VAL A 150 -3.01 6.43 -0.85
CA VAL A 150 -2.61 5.07 -1.22
C VAL A 150 -3.73 4.35 -1.95
N ASN A 151 -4.97 4.43 -1.46
CA ASN A 151 -6.11 3.79 -2.11
C ASN A 151 -6.34 4.37 -3.52
N VAL A 152 -6.34 5.70 -3.67
CA VAL A 152 -6.50 6.35 -4.98
C VAL A 152 -5.37 5.96 -5.93
N PHE A 153 -4.13 5.91 -5.45
CA PHE A 153 -2.98 5.48 -6.24
C PHE A 153 -3.12 4.02 -6.71
N LEU A 154 -3.47 3.11 -5.81
CA LEU A 154 -3.59 1.69 -6.14
C LEU A 154 -4.78 1.42 -7.06
N GLU A 155 -5.92 2.07 -6.83
CA GLU A 155 -7.09 1.96 -7.70
C GLU A 155 -6.75 2.41 -9.13
N HIS A 156 -5.96 3.48 -9.27
CA HIS A 156 -5.62 4.03 -10.58
C HIS A 156 -4.51 3.25 -11.30
N TYR A 157 -3.39 2.93 -10.64
CA TYR A 157 -2.22 2.30 -11.30
C TYR A 157 -2.18 0.78 -11.16
N HIS A 158 -2.83 0.22 -10.15
CA HIS A 158 -2.80 -1.22 -9.86
C HIS A 158 -4.19 -1.77 -9.50
N PRO A 159 -5.22 -1.59 -10.37
CA PRO A 159 -6.60 -1.94 -10.06
C PRO A 159 -6.78 -3.40 -9.64
N LYS A 160 -6.09 -4.33 -10.32
CA LYS A 160 -6.10 -5.76 -9.95
C LYS A 160 -5.65 -6.03 -8.52
N ILE A 161 -4.73 -5.23 -7.98
CA ILE A 161 -4.24 -5.36 -6.60
C ILE A 161 -5.19 -4.66 -5.62
N PHE A 162 -5.77 -3.55 -6.03
CA PHE A 162 -6.78 -2.84 -5.24
C PHE A 162 -7.99 -3.74 -4.92
N ASP A 163 -8.40 -4.59 -5.86
CA ASP A 163 -9.51 -5.52 -5.71
C ASP A 163 -9.26 -6.68 -4.73
N LEU A 164 -8.02 -6.95 -4.33
CA LEU A 164 -7.65 -8.10 -3.47
C LEU A 164 -7.90 -7.89 -1.97
N ASP A 165 -8.46 -6.76 -1.56
CA ASP A 165 -8.72 -6.36 -0.15
C ASP A 165 -7.57 -6.74 0.82
N LEU A 166 -6.37 -6.29 0.50
CA LEU A 166 -5.18 -6.59 1.29
C LEU A 166 -5.25 -5.98 2.69
N ILE A 167 -4.79 -6.73 3.69
CA ILE A 167 -4.57 -6.19 5.04
C ILE A 167 -3.60 -4.99 4.99
N ILE A 168 -3.78 -4.05 5.90
CA ILE A 168 -3.11 -2.73 5.90
C ILE A 168 -1.58 -2.85 5.75
N ILE A 169 -0.95 -3.80 6.44
CA ILE A 169 0.51 -3.97 6.40
C ILE A 169 0.98 -4.41 5.01
N LEU A 170 0.30 -5.40 4.41
CA LEU A 170 0.62 -5.87 3.05
C LEU A 170 0.36 -4.79 2.01
N LYS A 171 -0.71 -4.01 2.17
CA LYS A 171 -1.01 -2.87 1.30
C LYS A 171 0.10 -1.82 1.35
N ALA A 172 0.58 -1.47 2.55
CA ALA A 172 1.67 -0.52 2.73
C ALA A 172 3.00 -1.03 2.17
N ASP A 173 3.31 -2.32 2.34
CA ASP A 173 4.51 -2.94 1.78
C ASP A 173 4.46 -2.95 0.25
N PHE A 174 3.34 -3.36 -0.35
CA PHE A 174 3.16 -3.33 -1.80
C PHE A 174 3.29 -1.90 -2.36
N PHE A 175 2.61 -0.95 -1.72
CA PHE A 175 2.63 0.45 -2.13
C PHE A 175 4.05 1.04 -2.17
N ARG A 176 4.92 0.68 -1.22
CA ARG A 176 6.33 1.12 -1.21
C ARG A 176 7.07 0.70 -2.47
N TYR A 177 6.88 -0.54 -2.92
CA TYR A 177 7.50 -1.03 -4.15
C TYR A 177 6.85 -0.43 -5.40
N ALA A 178 5.53 -0.29 -5.39
CA ALA A 178 4.79 0.32 -6.49
C ALA A 178 5.25 1.76 -6.76
N ILE A 179 5.40 2.59 -5.71
CA ILE A 179 5.92 3.94 -5.87
C ILE A 179 7.34 3.95 -6.46
N LEU A 180 8.24 3.09 -5.98
CA LEU A 180 9.62 3.05 -6.48
C LEU A 180 9.70 2.60 -7.96
N ASN A 181 8.71 1.86 -8.45
CA ASN A 181 8.61 1.46 -9.84
C ASN A 181 8.08 2.61 -10.72
N GLU A 182 7.00 3.26 -10.26
CA GLU A 182 6.31 4.32 -11.00
C GLU A 182 7.10 5.63 -11.03
N PHE A 183 7.79 5.98 -9.95
CA PHE A 183 8.56 7.21 -9.78
C PHE A 183 10.05 7.02 -10.16
#